data_AF-A0AAP3H6U7-F1
#
_entry.id   AF-A0AAP3H6U7-F1
#
_cell.length_a   1.000
_cell.length_b   1.000
_cell.length_c   1.000
_cell.angle_alpha   90.00
_cell.angle_beta   90.00
_cell.angle_gamma   90.00
#
_symmetry.space_group_name_H-M   'P 1'
#
loop_
_entity.id
_entity.type
_entity.pdbx_description
1 polymer ?
#
loop_
_entity_poly.entity_id
_entity_poly.type
_entity_poly.pdbx_seq_one_letter_code
_entity_poly.pdbx_strand_id
1 'polypeptide(L)'
;PELFRVESFATVHQMTCLVQGQLQCGIQLSGILQALFPCGSITGAPKIRAMEIMRDLEPWQRDIYCGSIGWWGPDGQSEFNVAIRTLLVE
;
A
#
# COMPACT_ATOMS: atom_id res chain seq x y z
N PRO A 1 2.87 -17.85 -4.49
CA PRO A 1 1.62 -17.21 -4.00
C PRO A 1 1.05 -17.98 -2.80
N GLU A 2 0.47 -17.27 -1.83
CA GLU A 2 -0.21 -17.83 -0.65
C GLU A 2 -1.53 -17.08 -0.46
N LEU A 3 -2.64 -17.77 -0.20
CA LEU A 3 -3.96 -17.15 -0.07
C LEU A 3 -4.56 -17.44 1.31
N PHE A 4 -5.20 -16.42 1.89
CA PHE A 4 -5.99 -16.50 3.13
C PHE A 4 -5.21 -17.05 4.33
N ARG A 5 -3.91 -16.75 4.40
CA ARG A 5 -3.05 -17.14 5.52
C ARG A 5 -3.41 -16.28 6.74
N VAL A 6 -3.60 -16.88 7.90
CA VAL A 6 -3.80 -16.14 9.15
C VAL A 6 -2.46 -15.96 9.84
N GLU A 7 -2.07 -14.70 10.06
CA GLU A 7 -0.88 -14.30 10.80
C GLU A 7 -1.29 -13.73 12.16
N SER A 8 -0.62 -14.18 13.22
CA SER A 8 -0.88 -13.73 14.59
C SER A 8 0.15 -12.69 15.00
N PHE A 9 -0.32 -11.48 15.30
CA PHE A 9 0.47 -10.42 15.92
C PHE A 9 0.10 -10.27 17.40
N ALA A 10 0.86 -9.45 18.14
CA ALA A 10 0.68 -9.28 19.57
C ALA A 10 -0.75 -8.92 20.01
N THR A 11 -1.49 -8.18 19.18
CA THR A 11 -2.83 -7.67 19.53
C THR A 11 -3.92 -8.03 18.53
N VAL A 12 -3.60 -8.70 17.42
CA VAL A 12 -4.56 -8.97 16.34
C VAL A 12 -4.15 -10.18 15.51
N HIS A 13 -5.13 -10.94 15.04
CA HIS A 13 -4.94 -11.93 13.98
C HIS A 13 -5.34 -11.31 12.64
N GLN A 14 -4.46 -11.34 11.65
CA GLN A 14 -4.68 -10.74 10.35
C GLN A 14 -4.64 -11.82 9.26
N MET A 15 -5.63 -11.80 8.38
CA MET A 15 -5.60 -12.63 7.18
C MET A 15 -4.83 -11.91 6.07
N THR A 16 -3.83 -12.56 5.50
CA THR A 16 -2.92 -12.06 4.46
C THR A 16 -2.97 -12.94 3.21
N CYS A 17 -2.67 -12.32 2.06
CA CYS A 17 -2.47 -13.00 0.79
C CYS A 17 -1.15 -12.53 0.17
N LEU A 18 -0.28 -13.45 -0.22
CA LEU A 18 0.93 -13.17 -0.98
C LEU A 18 0.62 -13.24 -2.49
N VAL A 19 0.62 -12.06 -3.10
CA VAL A 19 0.48 -11.89 -4.57
C VAL A 19 1.87 -11.57 -5.15
N GLN A 20 2.24 -12.27 -6.22
CA GLN A 20 3.53 -12.13 -6.88
C GLN A 20 3.33 -12.09 -8.40
N GLY A 21 4.23 -11.41 -9.10
CA GLY A 21 4.25 -11.34 -10.55
C GLY A 21 5.64 -10.96 -11.05
N GLN A 22 5.88 -11.11 -12.35
CA GLN A 22 7.11 -10.71 -12.99
C GLN A 22 6.89 -9.39 -13.74
N LEU A 23 7.78 -8.41 -13.50
CA LEU A 23 7.73 -7.13 -14.20
C LEU A 23 8.04 -7.32 -15.68
N GLN A 24 7.34 -6.56 -16.51
CA GLN A 24 7.67 -6.44 -17.93
C GLN A 24 8.99 -5.68 -18.10
N CYS A 25 9.70 -5.97 -19.19
CA CYS A 25 10.94 -5.29 -19.51
C CYS A 25 10.72 -3.78 -19.67
N GLY A 26 11.64 -2.98 -19.13
CA GLY A 26 11.62 -1.52 -19.26
C GLY A 26 10.74 -0.78 -18.25
N ILE A 27 9.93 -1.48 -17.44
CA ILE A 27 9.13 -0.84 -16.39
C ILE A 27 10.06 -0.27 -15.31
N GLN A 28 9.94 1.04 -15.09
CA GLN A 28 10.66 1.77 -14.05
C GLN A 28 9.84 1.81 -12.75
N LEU A 29 10.51 2.08 -11.63
CA LEU A 29 9.87 2.20 -10.32
C LEU A 29 8.69 3.21 -10.30
N SER A 30 8.83 4.33 -11.01
CA SER A 30 7.75 5.32 -11.13
C SER A 30 6.46 4.75 -11.72
N GLY A 31 6.58 3.88 -12.74
CA GLY A 31 5.43 3.19 -13.34
C GLY A 31 4.79 2.19 -12.37
N ILE A 32 5.60 1.50 -11.55
CA ILE A 32 5.11 0.60 -10.50
C ILE A 32 4.32 1.39 -9.46
N LEU A 33 4.90 2.48 -8.94
CA LEU A 33 4.24 3.33 -7.95
C LEU A 33 2.96 3.95 -8.50
N GLN A 34 2.96 4.44 -9.74
CA GLN A 34 1.76 5.02 -10.37
C GLN A 34 0.63 3.98 -10.51
N ALA A 35 0.96 2.72 -10.80
CA ALA A 35 -0.03 1.65 -10.94
C ALA A 35 -0.58 1.17 -9.58
N LEU A 36 0.28 1.07 -8.56
CA LEU A 36 -0.06 0.43 -7.30
C LEU A 36 -0.51 1.41 -6.21
N PHE A 37 -0.03 2.65 -6.20
CA PHE A 37 -0.29 3.63 -5.14
C PHE A 37 -1.63 4.39 -5.34
N PRO A 38 -2.35 4.74 -4.27
CA PRO A 38 -2.21 4.21 -2.91
C PRO A 38 -2.67 2.74 -2.84
N CYS A 39 -2.24 2.03 -1.80
CA CYS A 39 -2.49 0.61 -1.66
C CYS A 39 -3.99 0.29 -1.67
N GLY A 40 -4.38 -0.76 -2.42
CA GLY A 40 -5.79 -1.14 -2.55
C GLY A 40 -6.43 -1.58 -1.22
N SER A 41 -5.66 -2.18 -0.31
CA SER A 41 -6.19 -2.74 0.95
C SER A 41 -6.66 -1.70 1.97
N ILE A 42 -6.24 -0.44 1.83
CA ILE A 42 -6.59 0.67 2.75
C ILE A 42 -7.48 1.74 2.11
N THR A 43 -7.87 1.53 0.84
CA THR A 43 -8.75 2.42 0.08
C THR A 43 -10.10 1.73 -0.12
N GLY A 44 -10.17 0.79 -1.06
CA GLY A 44 -11.38 0.08 -1.44
C GLY A 44 -11.40 -0.24 -2.95
N ALA A 45 -12.47 -0.86 -3.40
CA ALA A 45 -12.66 -1.21 -4.81
C ALA A 45 -14.08 -0.80 -5.27
N PRO A 46 -14.23 -0.11 -6.41
CA PRO A 46 -13.19 0.41 -7.31
C PRO A 46 -12.36 1.56 -6.70
N LYS A 47 -11.02 1.54 -6.89
CA LYS A 47 -10.07 2.42 -6.15
C LYS A 47 -10.41 3.91 -6.25
N ILE A 48 -10.63 4.42 -7.45
CA ILE A 48 -10.89 5.85 -7.68
C ILE A 48 -12.17 6.30 -6.96
N ARG A 49 -13.26 5.55 -7.14
CA ARG A 49 -14.54 5.88 -6.51
C ARG A 49 -14.48 5.77 -4.99
N ALA A 50 -13.76 4.77 -4.45
CA ALA A 50 -13.53 4.67 -3.02
C ALA A 50 -12.77 5.88 -2.47
N MET A 51 -11.75 6.37 -3.19
CA MET A 51 -10.99 7.56 -2.80
C MET A 51 -11.81 8.86 -2.85
N GLU A 52 -12.71 9.01 -3.81
CA GLU A 52 -13.67 10.13 -3.84
C GLU A 52 -14.56 10.12 -2.61
N ILE A 53 -15.15 8.96 -2.28
CA ILE A 53 -16.02 8.82 -1.11
C ILE A 53 -15.24 9.08 0.19
N MET A 54 -14.02 8.55 0.34
CA MET A 54 -13.18 8.83 1.51
C MET A 54 -12.89 10.32 1.64
N ARG A 55 -12.63 11.02 0.53
CA ARG A 55 -12.41 12.48 0.52
C ARG A 55 -13.66 13.25 0.96
N ASP A 56 -14.85 12.79 0.60
CA ASP A 56 -16.11 13.44 0.98
C ASP A 56 -16.49 13.19 2.46
N LEU A 57 -16.09 12.04 3.01
CA LEU A 57 -16.46 11.61 4.36
C LEU A 57 -15.43 11.98 5.43
N GLU A 58 -14.14 11.96 5.10
CA GLU A 58 -13.08 12.24 6.07
C GLU A 58 -12.92 13.75 6.27
N PRO A 59 -12.84 14.21 7.54
CA PRO A 59 -12.78 15.64 7.81
C PRO A 59 -11.46 16.26 7.33
N TRP A 60 -10.39 15.49 7.23
CA TRP A 60 -9.03 15.94 6.92
C TRP A 60 -8.36 15.04 5.89
N GLN A 61 -7.28 15.53 5.28
CA GLN A 61 -6.42 14.73 4.42
C GLN A 61 -5.62 13.73 5.28
N ARG A 62 -5.25 12.59 4.70
CA ARG A 62 -4.53 11.54 5.43
C ARG A 62 -3.02 11.78 5.57
N ASP A 63 -2.44 12.73 4.84
CA ASP A 63 -0.99 12.98 4.81
C ASP A 63 -0.18 11.67 4.65
N ILE A 64 0.67 11.32 5.63
CA ILE A 64 1.45 10.08 5.60
C ILE A 64 0.60 8.84 5.91
N TYR A 65 -0.55 8.99 6.58
CA TYR A 65 -1.39 7.86 6.97
C TYR A 65 -1.95 7.17 5.72
N CYS A 66 -1.79 5.85 5.66
CA CYS A 66 -2.07 5.05 4.46
C CYS A 66 -1.23 5.39 3.22
N GLY A 67 -0.17 6.21 3.38
CA GLY A 67 0.88 6.41 2.39
C GLY A 67 1.85 5.22 2.35
N SER A 68 3.09 5.49 1.94
CA SER A 68 4.13 4.46 1.84
C SER A 68 5.49 5.00 2.25
N ILE A 69 6.25 4.18 2.96
CA ILE A 69 7.64 4.42 3.37
C ILE A 69 8.45 3.25 2.84
N GLY A 70 9.61 3.53 2.25
CA GLY A 70 10.42 2.49 1.62
C GLY A 70 11.76 2.98 1.14
N TRP A 71 12.45 2.13 0.39
CA TRP A 71 13.75 2.38 -0.19
C TRP A 71 13.82 1.88 -1.63
N TRP A 72 14.77 2.43 -2.39
CA TRP A 72 15.09 2.01 -3.74
C TRP A 72 16.61 2.07 -3.95
N GLY A 73 17.16 0.99 -4.50
CA GLY A 73 18.58 0.83 -4.79
C GLY A 73 18.94 1.02 -6.27
N PRO A 74 20.21 1.32 -6.58
CA PRO A 74 20.69 1.50 -7.95
C PRO A 74 20.61 0.22 -8.81
N ASP A 75 20.49 -0.94 -8.17
CA ASP A 75 20.28 -2.25 -8.79
C ASP A 75 18.81 -2.53 -9.14
N GLY A 76 17.91 -1.57 -8.88
CA GLY A 76 16.48 -1.69 -9.14
C GLY A 76 15.70 -2.44 -8.07
N GLN A 77 16.36 -2.91 -7.00
CA GLN A 77 15.65 -3.48 -5.86
C GLN A 77 14.96 -2.37 -5.07
N SER A 78 13.78 -2.67 -4.56
CA SER A 78 13.01 -1.71 -3.78
C SER A 78 12.00 -2.42 -2.89
N GLU A 79 11.73 -1.85 -1.73
CA GLU A 79 10.69 -2.34 -0.82
C GLU A 79 9.95 -1.15 -0.22
N PHE A 80 8.63 -1.29 -0.15
CA PHE A 80 7.71 -0.25 0.29
C PHE A 80 6.65 -0.86 1.20
N ASN A 81 6.39 -0.21 2.33
CA ASN A 81 5.30 -0.59 3.21
C ASN A 81 4.01 0.17 2.85
N VAL A 82 2.94 -0.13 3.59
CA VAL A 82 1.81 0.78 3.74
C VAL A 82 1.94 1.42 5.12
N ALA A 83 1.91 2.74 5.20
CA ALA A 83 2.02 3.48 6.45
C ALA A 83 0.72 3.39 7.27
N ILE A 84 0.47 2.21 7.83
CA ILE A 84 -0.58 1.94 8.81
C ILE A 84 0.03 1.84 10.21
N ARG A 85 -0.69 2.32 11.23
CA ARG A 85 -0.17 2.45 12.60
C ARG A 85 1.12 3.29 12.71
N THR A 86 1.24 4.32 11.89
CA THR A 86 2.36 5.27 11.89
C THR A 86 1.86 6.63 12.37
N LEU A 87 2.62 7.30 13.24
CA LEU A 87 2.32 8.66 13.71
C LEU A 87 3.22 9.66 12.99
N LEU A 88 2.63 10.77 12.54
CA LEU A 88 3.35 11.97 12.14
C LEU A 88 3.47 12.89 13.36
N VAL A 89 4.67 13.33 13.67
CA VAL A 89 4.95 14.28 14.76
C VAL A 89 5.65 15.49 14.15
N GLU A 90 5.13 16.68 14.45
CA GLU A 90 5.72 17.97 14.08
C GLU A 90 6.56 18.54 15.22
#